data_AF-A0A6P1AJJ9-F1
#
_entry.id   AF-A0A6P1AJJ9-F1
#
_cell.length_a   1.000
_cell.length_b   1.000
_cell.length_c   1.000
_cell.angle_alpha   90.00
_cell.angle_beta   90.00
_cell.angle_gamma   90.00
#
_symmetry.space_group_name_H-M   'P 1'
#
loop_
_entity.id
_entity.type
_entity.pdbx_description
1 polymer ?
#
loop_
_entity_poly.entity_id
_entity_poly.type
_entity_poly.pdbx_seq_one_letter_code
_entity_poly.pdbx_strand_id
1 'polypeptide(L)'
;LLYERNVKYESGKTRVCEYFFTSKEDCLTCPHADDDYIVCPYSFWGYRYAIEQLPCWVTGELPQPTALVKKIANDQPLWLNFNVWENFSLWRDHLPKLQAAGQVQVLIASKIAKLEQLWRDRTSWDLIYFYCHGGIDEIFEQPYLEISDGRIDSNFLEASQLKWSHHPLVFLNGCATGDYTPESYMSLIDDFRVAGACGVIGTECPVPEMFAESYAAALLPRLFKGEPLGQAMLRVRQELLREKLNPLGLVYSLYAAHEIVLSHAVGLIN
;
A
#
# COMPACT_ATOMS: atom_id res chain seq x y z
N LEU A 1 -20.00 -7.32 8.32
CA LEU A 1 -19.00 -8.40 8.12
C LEU A 1 -18.69 -8.47 6.63
N LEU A 2 -17.41 -8.43 6.25
CA LEU A 2 -16.94 -8.51 4.84
C LEU A 2 -16.82 -9.96 4.34
N TYR A 3 -17.62 -10.87 4.90
CA TYR A 3 -17.61 -12.30 4.61
C TYR A 3 -19.03 -12.76 4.26
N GLU A 4 -19.18 -13.48 3.15
CA GLU A 4 -20.48 -13.71 2.49
C GLU A 4 -21.15 -15.04 2.84
N ARG A 5 -20.55 -15.88 3.70
CA ARG A 5 -21.13 -17.16 4.14
C ARG A 5 -21.32 -17.20 5.65
N ASN A 6 -22.15 -18.12 6.13
CA ASN A 6 -22.20 -18.43 7.55
C ASN A 6 -20.91 -19.15 7.96
N VAL A 7 -20.43 -18.90 9.19
CA VAL A 7 -19.28 -19.59 9.77
C VAL A 7 -19.57 -19.95 11.21
N LYS A 8 -19.30 -21.19 11.57
CA LYS A 8 -19.23 -21.70 12.93
C LYS A 8 -17.80 -22.08 13.25
N TYR A 9 -17.36 -21.73 14.45
CA TYR A 9 -16.06 -22.13 14.97
C TYR A 9 -16.22 -23.25 16.01
N GLU A 10 -15.61 -24.39 15.73
CA GLU A 10 -15.46 -25.52 16.64
C GLU A 10 -14.07 -26.12 16.44
N SER A 11 -13.28 -26.15 17.52
CA SER A 11 -11.88 -26.62 17.47
C SER A 11 -11.81 -28.06 16.92
N GLY A 12 -10.91 -28.29 15.95
CA GLY A 12 -10.73 -29.59 15.30
C GLY A 12 -11.77 -29.96 14.24
N LYS A 13 -12.84 -29.17 14.10
CA LYS A 13 -13.90 -29.38 13.09
C LYS A 13 -13.90 -28.28 12.03
N THR A 14 -13.74 -27.03 12.44
CA THR A 14 -13.63 -25.91 11.51
C THR A 14 -12.30 -25.97 10.76
N ARG A 15 -12.36 -25.90 9.43
CA ARG A 15 -11.17 -25.95 8.57
C ARG A 15 -11.30 -25.00 7.39
N VAL A 16 -10.16 -24.60 6.83
CA VAL A 16 -10.13 -23.82 5.60
C VAL A 16 -10.47 -24.74 4.43
N CYS A 17 -11.33 -24.27 3.53
CA CYS A 17 -11.69 -24.96 2.29
C CYS A 17 -10.42 -25.33 1.51
N GLU A 18 -10.23 -26.55 1.03
CA GLU A 18 -9.09 -26.87 0.16
C GLU A 18 -9.37 -26.53 -1.31
N TYR A 19 -10.65 -26.35 -1.67
CA TYR A 19 -11.04 -26.10 -3.05
C TYR A 19 -10.52 -24.77 -3.60
N PHE A 20 -10.18 -23.79 -2.75
CA PHE A 20 -9.70 -22.48 -3.22
C PHE A 20 -8.36 -22.57 -3.97
N PHE A 21 -7.57 -23.64 -3.79
CA PHE A 21 -6.32 -23.83 -4.55
C PHE A 21 -6.55 -24.06 -6.04
N THR A 22 -7.70 -24.63 -6.40
CA THR A 22 -7.99 -25.05 -7.79
C THR A 22 -9.18 -24.30 -8.39
N SER A 23 -10.01 -23.66 -7.56
CA SER A 23 -11.17 -22.90 -8.02
C SER A 23 -10.81 -21.46 -8.41
N LYS A 24 -11.65 -20.88 -9.27
CA LYS A 24 -11.70 -19.44 -9.51
C LYS A 24 -12.26 -18.69 -8.30
N GLU A 25 -12.02 -17.39 -8.26
CA GLU A 25 -12.40 -16.49 -7.17
C GLU A 25 -13.92 -16.38 -6.97
N ASP A 26 -14.70 -16.47 -8.04
CA ASP A 26 -16.16 -16.41 -7.98
C ASP A 26 -16.80 -17.68 -7.40
N CYS A 27 -16.12 -18.82 -7.52
CA CYS A 27 -16.44 -20.13 -6.93
C CYS A 27 -17.95 -20.45 -6.89
N LEU A 28 -18.66 -20.20 -8.00
CA LEU A 28 -20.13 -20.24 -8.06
C LEU A 28 -20.73 -21.62 -7.75
N THR A 29 -19.99 -22.69 -8.01
CA THR A 29 -20.44 -24.09 -7.82
C THR A 29 -19.64 -24.79 -6.71
N CYS A 30 -19.34 -24.07 -5.62
CA CYS A 30 -18.55 -24.61 -4.52
C CYS A 30 -19.28 -25.79 -3.84
N PRO A 31 -18.67 -26.99 -3.74
CA PRO A 31 -19.30 -28.14 -3.09
C PRO A 31 -19.49 -27.98 -1.58
N HIS A 32 -18.84 -26.96 -0.98
CA HIS A 32 -18.89 -26.64 0.45
C HIS A 32 -19.65 -25.33 0.72
N ALA A 33 -20.54 -24.92 -0.18
CA ALA A 33 -21.26 -23.64 -0.04
C ALA A 33 -22.13 -23.58 1.23
N ASP A 34 -22.77 -24.69 1.60
CA ASP A 34 -23.71 -24.79 2.72
C ASP A 34 -23.08 -25.38 4.01
N ASP A 35 -21.77 -25.61 4.04
CA ASP A 35 -21.08 -26.14 5.22
C ASP A 35 -20.49 -25.01 6.07
N ASP A 36 -21.19 -24.66 7.15
CA ASP A 36 -20.81 -23.59 8.09
C ASP A 36 -19.45 -23.84 8.79
N TYR A 37 -18.90 -25.06 8.76
CA TYR A 37 -17.59 -25.37 9.36
C TYR A 37 -16.43 -25.26 8.34
N ILE A 38 -16.73 -24.94 7.08
CA ILE A 38 -15.73 -24.74 6.03
C ILE A 38 -15.55 -23.24 5.75
N VAL A 39 -14.39 -22.71 6.10
CA VAL A 39 -14.04 -21.31 5.83
C VAL A 39 -13.48 -21.20 4.40
N CYS A 40 -14.21 -20.52 3.52
CA CYS A 40 -13.78 -20.31 2.13
C CYS A 40 -13.06 -18.96 2.00
N PRO A 41 -11.76 -18.91 1.63
CA PRO A 41 -11.08 -17.64 1.47
C PRO A 41 -11.74 -16.70 0.46
N TYR A 42 -12.26 -17.20 -0.66
CA TYR A 42 -12.96 -16.34 -1.64
C TYR A 42 -14.34 -15.84 -1.19
N SER A 43 -14.87 -16.35 -0.08
CA SER A 43 -16.06 -15.77 0.54
C SER A 43 -15.74 -14.54 1.39
N PHE A 44 -14.45 -14.25 1.59
CA PHE A 44 -13.98 -12.98 2.13
C PHE A 44 -13.75 -11.98 1.01
N TRP A 45 -14.32 -10.77 1.12
CA TRP A 45 -14.24 -9.75 0.09
C TRP A 45 -12.79 -9.40 -0.29
N GLY A 46 -11.86 -9.44 0.67
CA GLY A 46 -10.45 -9.11 0.44
C GLY A 46 -9.74 -10.03 -0.56
N TYR A 47 -10.25 -11.23 -0.83
CA TYR A 47 -9.71 -12.13 -1.86
C TYR A 47 -10.56 -12.18 -3.13
N ARG A 48 -11.72 -11.52 -3.15
CA ARG A 48 -12.66 -11.55 -4.27
C ARG A 48 -12.71 -10.23 -5.04
N TYR A 49 -12.55 -9.11 -4.35
CA TYR A 49 -12.72 -7.78 -4.92
C TYR A 49 -11.47 -6.91 -4.73
N ALA A 50 -11.23 -6.03 -5.69
CA ALA A 50 -10.34 -4.89 -5.48
C ALA A 50 -11.06 -3.96 -4.51
N ILE A 51 -10.51 -3.82 -3.30
CA ILE A 51 -11.10 -2.99 -2.24
C ILE A 51 -10.23 -1.76 -2.11
N GLU A 52 -10.88 -0.62 -2.22
CA GLU A 52 -10.31 0.70 -1.94
C GLU A 52 -11.01 1.30 -0.72
N GLN A 53 -10.29 2.15 -0.03
CA GLN A 53 -10.85 3.12 0.89
C GLN A 53 -10.80 4.44 0.15
N LEU A 54 -11.91 4.84 -0.47
CA LEU A 54 -12.00 6.21 -0.96
C LEU A 54 -11.80 7.12 0.26
N PRO A 55 -10.89 8.11 0.20
CA PRO A 55 -10.70 9.02 1.32
C PRO A 55 -12.03 9.74 1.55
N CYS A 56 -12.80 9.19 2.47
CA CYS A 56 -14.12 9.68 2.82
C CYS A 56 -13.86 10.94 3.64
N TRP A 57 -13.93 12.07 2.92
CA TRP A 57 -14.07 13.45 3.36
C TRP A 57 -14.48 13.55 4.84
N VAL A 58 -13.51 13.50 5.74
CA VAL A 58 -13.75 13.41 7.19
C VAL A 58 -14.07 14.78 7.80
N THR A 59 -13.98 15.85 7.01
CA THR A 59 -14.39 17.19 7.43
C THR A 59 -15.85 17.46 7.03
N GLY A 60 -16.65 17.93 8.00
CA GLY A 60 -18.06 18.33 7.77
C GLY A 60 -18.23 19.51 6.80
N GLU A 61 -17.15 20.22 6.49
CA GLU A 61 -17.05 21.07 5.32
C GLU A 61 -16.60 20.19 4.16
N LEU A 62 -17.49 19.90 3.22
CA LEU A 62 -17.16 19.24 1.96
C LEU A 62 -16.08 20.07 1.27
N PRO A 63 -14.80 19.65 1.22
CA PRO A 63 -13.92 20.19 0.20
C PRO A 63 -14.59 19.81 -1.11
N GLN A 64 -14.82 20.78 -2.02
CA GLN A 64 -15.36 20.48 -3.34
C GLN A 64 -14.64 19.25 -3.88
N PRO A 65 -15.35 18.22 -4.38
CA PRO A 65 -14.74 16.94 -4.65
C PRO A 65 -13.56 17.16 -5.59
N THR A 66 -12.34 17.10 -5.06
CA THR A 66 -11.13 16.97 -5.86
C THR A 66 -11.39 15.77 -6.74
N ALA A 67 -11.43 15.98 -8.05
CA ALA A 67 -11.70 14.90 -8.99
C ALA A 67 -10.83 13.70 -8.62
N LEU A 68 -11.43 12.51 -8.49
CA LEU A 68 -10.68 11.29 -8.18
C LEU A 68 -9.58 11.14 -9.22
N VAL A 69 -8.32 11.30 -8.79
CA VAL A 69 -7.17 11.17 -9.67
C VAL A 69 -7.01 9.69 -9.95
N LYS A 70 -7.22 9.29 -11.21
CA LYS A 70 -7.12 7.89 -11.67
C LYS A 70 -5.81 7.59 -12.39
N LYS A 71 -4.94 8.60 -12.54
CA LYS A 71 -3.68 8.46 -13.24
C LYS A 71 -2.57 9.16 -12.46
N ILE A 72 -1.48 8.44 -12.26
CA ILE A 72 -0.20 9.05 -11.90
C ILE A 72 0.33 9.65 -13.20
N ALA A 73 0.48 10.98 -13.26
CA ALA A 73 1.15 11.60 -14.38
C ALA A 73 2.62 11.20 -14.29
N ASN A 74 3.17 10.59 -15.32
CA ASN A 74 4.55 10.14 -15.30
C ASN A 74 5.20 10.23 -16.68
N ASP A 75 6.50 10.51 -16.65
CA ASP A 75 7.39 10.48 -17.80
C ASP A 75 8.17 9.16 -17.83
N GLN A 76 9.09 9.04 -18.80
CA GLN A 76 10.10 7.99 -18.84
C GLN A 76 11.50 8.65 -18.75
N PRO A 77 12.34 8.29 -17.75
CA PRO A 77 12.09 7.29 -16.70
C PRO A 77 11.10 7.79 -15.63
N LEU A 78 10.51 6.83 -14.91
CA LEU A 78 9.70 7.10 -13.72
C LEU A 78 10.60 7.55 -12.56
N TRP A 79 10.24 8.62 -11.86
CA TRP A 79 10.96 9.15 -10.72
C TRP A 79 10.39 8.63 -9.40
N LEU A 80 11.20 7.84 -8.70
CA LEU A 80 10.86 7.24 -7.41
C LEU A 80 11.76 7.82 -6.31
N ASN A 81 11.16 8.44 -5.30
CA ASN A 81 11.87 8.82 -4.08
C ASN A 81 11.78 7.67 -3.07
N PHE A 82 12.92 7.03 -2.76
CA PHE A 82 13.00 5.86 -1.88
C PHE A 82 13.54 6.27 -0.51
N ASN A 83 12.65 6.32 0.49
CA ASN A 83 12.94 6.82 1.82
C ASN A 83 13.11 5.65 2.78
N VAL A 84 14.31 5.48 3.35
CA VAL A 84 14.71 4.23 4.01
C VAL A 84 15.17 4.42 5.45
N TRP A 85 14.92 3.41 6.27
CA TRP A 85 15.61 3.22 7.54
C TRP A 85 16.91 2.44 7.31
N GLU A 86 18.07 3.02 7.60
CA GLU A 86 19.39 2.47 7.22
C GLU A 86 19.69 1.08 7.77
N ASN A 87 19.15 0.77 8.96
CA ASN A 87 19.39 -0.48 9.68
C ASN A 87 18.46 -1.62 9.22
N PHE A 88 17.51 -1.34 8.34
CA PHE A 88 16.81 -2.40 7.63
C PHE A 88 17.79 -3.16 6.74
N SER A 89 17.75 -4.48 6.84
CA SER A 89 18.73 -5.38 6.23
C SER A 89 18.52 -5.55 4.73
N LEU A 90 17.28 -5.39 4.24
CA LEU A 90 16.84 -5.79 2.91
C LEU A 90 16.72 -4.64 1.92
N TRP A 91 16.68 -3.38 2.36
CA TRP A 91 16.42 -2.25 1.43
C TRP A 91 17.49 -2.13 0.34
N ARG A 92 18.75 -2.49 0.65
CA ARG A 92 19.87 -2.49 -0.31
C ARG A 92 19.69 -3.56 -1.40
N ASP A 93 19.17 -4.72 -1.02
CA ASP A 93 18.88 -5.82 -1.95
C ASP A 93 17.56 -5.60 -2.70
N HIS A 94 16.66 -4.80 -2.14
CA HIS A 94 15.41 -4.40 -2.77
C HIS A 94 15.62 -3.39 -3.90
N LEU A 95 16.56 -2.45 -3.74
CA LEU A 95 16.88 -1.42 -4.74
C LEU A 95 17.14 -1.96 -6.16
N PRO A 96 18.02 -2.95 -6.39
CA PRO A 96 18.24 -3.50 -7.73
C PRO A 96 16.99 -4.19 -8.30
N LYS A 97 16.10 -4.75 -7.45
CA LYS A 97 14.82 -5.33 -7.91
C LYS A 97 13.88 -4.25 -8.43
N LEU A 98 13.82 -3.09 -7.75
CA LEU A 98 13.04 -1.93 -8.23
C LEU A 98 13.55 -1.43 -9.57
N GLN A 99 14.87 -1.30 -9.72
CA GLN A 99 15.51 -0.83 -10.95
C GLN A 99 15.37 -1.84 -12.10
N ALA A 100 15.38 -3.14 -11.80
CA ALA A 100 15.18 -4.18 -12.81
C ALA A 100 13.71 -4.32 -13.25
N ALA A 101 12.76 -3.84 -12.44
CA ALA A 101 11.33 -3.97 -12.73
C ALA A 101 10.84 -3.03 -13.85
N GLY A 102 11.57 -1.97 -14.17
CA GLY A 102 11.20 -1.01 -15.21
C GLY A 102 12.21 0.14 -15.38
N GLN A 103 11.95 1.03 -16.32
CA GLN A 103 12.71 2.26 -16.52
C GLN A 103 12.43 3.26 -15.39
N VAL A 104 13.08 3.06 -14.25
CA VAL A 104 12.88 3.82 -13.01
C VAL A 104 14.18 4.47 -12.57
N GLN A 105 14.13 5.78 -12.31
CA GLN A 105 15.18 6.52 -11.64
C GLN A 105 14.85 6.65 -10.16
N VAL A 106 15.64 5.97 -9.32
CA VAL A 106 15.47 5.97 -7.87
C VAL A 106 16.39 7.01 -7.23
N LEU A 107 15.84 7.87 -6.38
CA LEU A 107 16.59 8.80 -5.53
C LEU A 107 16.33 8.48 -4.06
N ILE A 108 17.40 8.15 -3.34
CA ILE A 108 17.33 7.61 -1.98
C ILE A 108 17.51 8.72 -0.95
N ALA A 109 16.70 8.71 0.10
CA ALA A 109 16.93 9.48 1.31
C ALA A 109 16.86 8.57 2.53
N SER A 110 17.95 8.50 3.30
CA SER A 110 17.97 7.84 4.60
C SER A 110 17.95 8.81 5.77
N LYS A 111 18.10 10.11 5.48
CA LYS A 111 18.20 11.20 6.45
C LYS A 111 17.24 12.32 6.09
N ILE A 112 16.68 13.00 7.09
CA ILE A 112 15.71 14.09 6.90
C ILE A 112 16.25 15.20 5.99
N ALA A 113 17.48 15.66 6.22
CA ALA A 113 18.07 16.71 5.40
C ALA A 113 18.14 16.35 3.90
N LYS A 114 18.35 15.07 3.58
CA LYS A 114 18.36 14.59 2.19
C LYS A 114 16.94 14.52 1.62
N LEU A 115 15.98 14.05 2.41
CA LEU A 115 14.57 14.02 2.03
C LEU A 115 14.06 15.42 1.65
N GLU A 116 14.24 16.40 2.54
CA GLU A 116 13.85 17.78 2.30
C GLU A 116 14.55 18.38 1.08
N GLN A 117 15.83 18.08 0.89
CA GLN A 117 16.56 18.52 -0.30
C GLN A 117 15.90 17.96 -1.57
N LEU A 118 15.62 16.66 -1.63
CA LEU A 118 15.00 16.02 -2.78
C LEU A 118 13.61 16.60 -3.08
N TRP A 119 12.79 16.84 -2.06
CA TRP A 119 11.46 17.42 -2.23
C TRP A 119 11.47 18.90 -2.64
N ARG A 120 12.48 19.67 -2.23
CA ARG A 120 12.69 21.04 -2.73
C ARG A 120 13.18 21.07 -4.17
N ASP A 121 14.10 20.18 -4.52
CA ASP A 121 14.74 20.14 -5.83
C ASP A 121 13.77 19.62 -6.93
N ARG A 122 12.72 18.88 -6.56
CA ARG A 122 11.77 18.27 -7.48
C ARG A 122 10.34 18.24 -6.93
N THR A 123 9.40 18.71 -7.74
CA THR A 123 7.95 18.59 -7.49
C THR A 123 7.26 17.53 -8.36
N SER A 124 7.89 17.09 -9.44
CA SER A 124 7.40 16.03 -10.34
C SER A 124 7.92 14.66 -9.90
N TRP A 125 7.37 14.16 -8.80
CA TRP A 125 7.55 12.78 -8.36
C TRP A 125 6.39 11.91 -8.84
N ASP A 126 6.69 10.67 -9.23
CA ASP A 126 5.68 9.71 -9.65
C ASP A 126 5.36 8.74 -8.52
N LEU A 127 6.37 8.37 -7.72
CA LEU A 127 6.24 7.54 -6.53
C LEU A 127 7.06 8.10 -5.36
N ILE A 128 6.45 8.14 -4.18
CA ILE A 128 7.13 8.36 -2.89
C ILE A 128 7.03 7.08 -2.08
N TYR A 129 8.14 6.40 -1.85
CA TYR A 129 8.17 5.08 -1.25
C TYR A 129 8.91 5.10 0.08
N PHE A 130 8.16 4.93 1.17
CA PHE A 130 8.69 4.84 2.52
C PHE A 130 8.88 3.37 2.90
N TYR A 131 10.13 3.00 3.16
CA TYR A 131 10.54 1.69 3.65
C TYR A 131 11.27 1.87 4.97
N CYS A 132 10.49 2.16 6.00
CA CYS A 132 10.97 2.75 7.24
C CYS A 132 10.11 2.29 8.42
N HIS A 133 10.28 2.91 9.59
CA HIS A 133 9.36 2.70 10.70
C HIS A 133 8.14 3.62 10.59
N GLY A 134 7.06 3.23 11.27
CA GLY A 134 5.93 4.08 11.56
C GLY A 134 5.51 3.89 13.01
N GLY A 135 4.63 4.75 13.48
CA GLY A 135 4.05 4.61 14.82
C GLY A 135 3.12 5.75 15.14
N ILE A 136 2.63 5.73 16.38
CA ILE A 136 1.87 6.81 16.98
C ILE A 136 2.73 7.39 18.09
N ASP A 137 2.80 8.71 18.15
CA ASP A 137 3.43 9.38 19.27
C ASP A 137 2.55 9.24 20.53
N GLU A 138 3.13 8.71 21.61
CA GLU A 138 2.39 8.41 22.85
C GLU A 138 1.82 9.67 23.54
N ILE A 139 2.39 10.85 23.28
CA ILE A 139 1.99 12.11 23.93
C ILE A 139 0.96 12.83 23.08
N PHE A 140 1.22 12.96 21.78
CA PHE A 140 0.37 13.73 20.88
C PHE A 140 -0.74 12.89 20.23
N GLU A 141 -0.68 11.57 20.38
CA GLU A 141 -1.57 10.60 19.71
C GLU A 141 -1.62 10.82 18.19
N GLN A 142 -0.50 11.26 17.61
CA GLN A 142 -0.38 11.54 16.17
C GLN A 142 0.51 10.50 15.48
N PRO A 143 0.17 10.09 14.25
CA PRO A 143 1.05 9.24 13.47
C PRO A 143 2.33 9.93 13.04
N TYR A 144 3.37 9.12 12.92
CA TYR A 144 4.61 9.50 12.27
C TYR A 144 5.15 8.36 11.42
N LEU A 145 5.96 8.74 10.43
CA LEU A 145 6.95 7.86 9.80
C LEU A 145 8.32 8.21 10.37
N GLU A 146 9.23 7.26 10.43
CA GLU A 146 10.57 7.49 10.95
C GLU A 146 11.61 6.89 10.02
N ILE A 147 12.41 7.77 9.42
CA ILE A 147 13.64 7.41 8.71
C ILE A 147 14.82 7.64 9.64
N SER A 148 15.93 6.96 9.39
CA SER A 148 17.06 6.73 10.31
C SER A 148 17.38 7.80 11.38
N ASP A 149 17.33 9.09 11.06
CA ASP A 149 17.67 10.21 11.96
C ASP A 149 16.52 11.15 12.34
N GLY A 150 15.27 10.87 11.91
CA GLY A 150 14.16 11.74 12.25
C GLY A 150 12.77 11.26 11.82
N ARG A 151 11.78 11.87 12.47
CA ARG A 151 10.35 11.62 12.25
C ARG A 151 9.76 12.57 11.21
N ILE A 152 8.72 12.07 10.56
CA ILE A 152 7.90 12.74 9.55
C ILE A 152 6.47 12.61 10.06
N ASP A 153 5.97 13.69 10.65
CA ASP A 153 4.60 13.83 11.15
C ASP A 153 3.87 14.94 10.37
N SER A 154 2.63 15.24 10.76
CA SER A 154 1.83 16.29 10.13
C SER A 154 2.49 17.67 10.19
N ASN A 155 3.15 18.02 11.29
CA ASN A 155 3.83 19.31 11.43
C ASN A 155 5.00 19.42 10.44
N PHE A 156 5.77 18.33 10.26
CA PHE A 156 6.84 18.26 9.29
C PHE A 156 6.31 18.41 7.85
N LEU A 157 5.22 17.73 7.51
CA LEU A 157 4.62 17.80 6.18
C LEU A 157 4.02 19.19 5.88
N GLU A 158 3.34 19.80 6.85
CA GLU A 158 2.82 21.16 6.75
C GLU A 158 3.95 22.18 6.54
N ALA A 159 5.00 22.11 7.36
CA ALA A 159 6.17 22.99 7.26
C ALA A 159 6.93 22.82 5.93
N SER A 160 6.87 21.63 5.32
CA SER A 160 7.50 21.35 4.04
C SER A 160 6.82 22.04 2.85
N GLN A 161 5.59 22.54 3.01
CA GLN A 161 4.81 23.27 1.98
C GLN A 161 4.81 22.58 0.60
N LEU A 162 4.70 21.26 0.60
CA LEU A 162 4.83 20.42 -0.58
C LEU A 162 3.72 20.70 -1.60
N LYS A 163 4.10 20.73 -2.89
CA LYS A 163 3.17 20.88 -4.02
C LYS A 163 3.62 19.99 -5.17
N TRP A 164 3.25 18.73 -5.13
CA TRP A 164 3.59 17.75 -6.16
C TRP A 164 2.70 17.90 -7.39
N SER A 165 3.32 18.02 -8.57
CA SER A 165 2.62 18.30 -9.83
C SER A 165 2.22 17.04 -10.59
N HIS A 166 2.88 15.91 -10.35
CA HIS A 166 2.64 14.63 -11.03
C HIS A 166 1.62 13.73 -10.32
N HIS A 167 1.12 14.17 -9.16
CA HIS A 167 0.25 13.40 -8.30
C HIS A 167 0.84 12.03 -7.94
N PRO A 168 1.97 11.99 -7.22
CA PRO A 168 2.64 10.73 -6.92
C PRO A 168 1.74 9.77 -6.15
N LEU A 169 1.98 8.48 -6.32
CA LEU A 169 1.52 7.48 -5.37
C LEU A 169 2.46 7.46 -4.17
N VAL A 170 1.92 7.59 -2.95
CA VAL A 170 2.70 7.39 -1.72
C VAL A 170 2.53 5.95 -1.25
N PHE A 171 3.63 5.26 -0.98
CA PHE A 171 3.61 3.90 -0.46
C PHE A 171 4.30 3.86 0.91
N LEU A 172 3.50 3.71 1.96
CA LEU A 172 3.92 3.55 3.34
C LEU A 172 4.12 2.06 3.62
N ASN A 173 5.36 1.60 3.45
CA ASN A 173 5.73 0.19 3.59
C ASN A 173 6.66 0.00 4.80
N GLY A 174 6.11 0.23 5.98
CA GLY A 174 6.87 0.23 7.22
C GLY A 174 6.15 -0.48 8.35
N CYS A 175 6.90 -0.96 9.33
CA CYS A 175 6.32 -1.51 10.56
C CYS A 175 5.77 -0.34 11.38
N ALA A 176 4.47 -0.22 11.59
CA ALA A 176 3.99 0.47 12.80
C ALA A 176 3.82 -0.56 13.91
N THR A 177 4.51 -0.36 15.03
CA THR A 177 4.49 -1.27 16.16
C THR A 177 3.36 -0.87 17.09
N GLY A 178 2.34 -1.72 17.24
CA GLY A 178 1.65 -1.87 18.53
C GLY A 178 0.18 -1.49 18.58
N ASP A 179 -0.22 -0.27 18.21
CA ASP A 179 -1.58 0.21 18.48
C ASP A 179 -2.17 0.85 17.22
N TYR A 180 -3.18 0.19 16.64
CA TYR A 180 -3.86 0.68 15.43
C TYR A 180 -5.34 0.76 15.69
N THR A 181 -5.88 1.96 15.48
CA THR A 181 -7.29 2.15 15.14
C THR A 181 -7.34 2.75 13.72
N PRO A 182 -8.46 2.64 12.99
CA PRO A 182 -8.60 3.22 11.65
C PRO A 182 -8.23 4.72 11.57
N GLU A 183 -8.31 5.43 12.70
CA GLU A 183 -7.96 6.84 12.84
C GLU A 183 -6.44 7.10 12.77
N SER A 184 -5.61 6.08 13.03
CA SER A 184 -4.18 6.23 13.28
C SER A 184 -3.35 6.67 12.08
N TYR A 185 -3.84 6.65 10.83
CA TYR A 185 -3.11 7.16 9.66
C TYR A 185 -3.87 8.23 8.88
N MET A 186 -5.07 8.61 9.32
CA MET A 186 -5.91 9.52 8.55
C MET A 186 -5.23 10.88 8.33
N SER A 187 -4.52 11.42 9.35
CA SER A 187 -3.81 12.69 9.21
C SER A 187 -2.67 12.63 8.19
N LEU A 188 -1.77 11.64 8.24
CA LEU A 188 -0.69 11.52 7.25
C LEU A 188 -1.23 11.29 5.83
N ILE A 189 -2.30 10.50 5.68
CA ILE A 189 -2.93 10.26 4.36
C ILE A 189 -3.47 11.59 3.82
N ASP A 190 -4.16 12.37 4.65
CA ASP A 190 -4.68 13.68 4.28
C ASP A 190 -3.55 14.67 3.99
N ASP A 191 -2.47 14.69 4.76
CA ASP A 191 -1.31 15.57 4.55
C ASP A 191 -0.62 15.28 3.20
N PHE A 192 -0.39 14.01 2.88
CA PHE A 192 0.17 13.62 1.57
C PHE A 192 -0.77 13.97 0.41
N ARG A 193 -2.08 13.87 0.63
CA ARG A 193 -3.08 14.28 -0.35
C ARG A 193 -3.10 15.79 -0.55
N VAL A 194 -2.98 16.57 0.52
CA VAL A 194 -2.84 18.04 0.48
C VAL A 194 -1.55 18.43 -0.26
N ALA A 195 -0.46 17.66 -0.07
CA ALA A 195 0.78 17.79 -0.82
C ALA A 195 0.63 17.46 -2.33
N GLY A 196 -0.47 16.84 -2.73
CA GLY A 196 -0.85 16.57 -4.12
C GLY A 196 -0.82 15.11 -4.52
N ALA A 197 -0.59 14.16 -3.62
CA ALA A 197 -0.59 12.73 -3.93
C ALA A 197 -1.93 12.26 -4.56
N CYS A 198 -1.86 11.33 -5.52
CA CYS A 198 -3.07 10.72 -6.09
C CYS A 198 -3.69 9.65 -5.18
N GLY A 199 -2.90 9.11 -4.25
CA GLY A 199 -3.31 8.03 -3.37
C GLY A 199 -2.20 7.60 -2.43
N VAL A 200 -2.58 6.87 -1.39
CA VAL A 200 -1.67 6.30 -0.40
C VAL A 200 -1.92 4.80 -0.28
N ILE A 201 -0.85 4.00 -0.26
CA ILE A 201 -0.89 2.61 0.22
C ILE A 201 -0.33 2.61 1.64
N GLY A 202 -1.02 1.98 2.57
CA GLY A 202 -0.58 1.82 3.95
C GLY A 202 -0.86 0.43 4.49
N THR A 203 -0.30 0.13 5.66
CA THR A 203 -0.53 -1.12 6.39
C THR A 203 -1.43 -0.89 7.60
N GLU A 204 -2.47 -1.70 7.75
CA GLU A 204 -3.43 -1.64 8.87
C GLU A 204 -2.91 -2.30 10.16
N CYS A 205 -1.76 -2.99 10.09
CA CYS A 205 -1.12 -3.62 11.24
C CYS A 205 0.40 -3.74 11.02
N PRO A 206 1.18 -4.09 12.06
CA PRO A 206 2.62 -4.26 11.93
C PRO A 206 2.94 -5.36 10.91
N VAL A 207 3.84 -5.05 9.97
CA VAL A 207 4.39 -6.03 9.02
C VAL A 207 5.88 -6.22 9.25
N PRO A 208 6.42 -7.45 9.30
CA PRO A 208 7.86 -7.66 9.35
C PRO A 208 8.55 -7.14 8.07
N GLU A 209 9.79 -6.65 8.19
CA GLU A 209 10.61 -6.16 7.07
C GLU A 209 10.62 -7.13 5.88
N MET A 210 10.84 -8.43 6.14
CA MET A 210 10.85 -9.47 5.10
C MET A 210 9.53 -9.55 4.32
N PHE A 211 8.41 -9.33 4.99
CA PHE A 211 7.11 -9.33 4.34
C PHE A 211 6.89 -8.03 3.55
N ALA A 212 7.27 -6.89 4.12
CA ALA A 212 7.21 -5.58 3.46
C ALA A 212 7.98 -5.58 2.14
N GLU A 213 9.19 -6.12 2.13
CA GLU A 213 10.02 -6.24 0.91
C GLU A 213 9.34 -7.12 -0.14
N SER A 214 8.90 -8.32 0.28
CA SER A 214 8.29 -9.32 -0.60
C SER A 214 6.99 -8.79 -1.23
N TYR A 215 6.16 -8.10 -0.45
CA TYR A 215 4.93 -7.49 -0.95
C TYR A 215 5.21 -6.41 -1.99
N ALA A 216 6.14 -5.49 -1.70
CA ALA A 216 6.53 -4.44 -2.66
C ALA A 216 7.17 -5.02 -3.93
N ALA A 217 7.99 -6.06 -3.80
CA ALA A 217 8.60 -6.76 -4.93
C ALA A 217 7.56 -7.48 -5.82
N ALA A 218 6.42 -7.88 -5.26
CA ALA A 218 5.31 -8.44 -6.03
C ALA A 218 4.40 -7.37 -6.65
N LEU A 219 4.21 -6.24 -5.95
CA LEU A 219 3.29 -5.18 -6.36
C LEU A 219 3.87 -4.20 -7.39
N LEU A 220 5.04 -3.62 -7.11
CA LEU A 220 5.58 -2.52 -7.91
C LEU A 220 5.86 -2.90 -9.37
N PRO A 221 6.36 -4.11 -9.70
CA PRO A 221 6.51 -4.51 -11.10
C PRO A 221 5.18 -4.55 -11.88
N ARG A 222 4.06 -4.85 -11.21
CA ARG A 222 2.72 -4.83 -11.83
C ARG A 222 2.28 -3.41 -12.14
N LEU A 223 2.45 -2.51 -11.17
CA LEU A 223 2.19 -1.08 -11.37
C LEU A 223 3.04 -0.53 -12.51
N PHE A 224 4.33 -0.87 -12.56
CA PHE A 224 5.24 -0.41 -13.62
C PHE A 224 4.83 -0.93 -15.00
N LYS A 225 4.21 -2.11 -15.09
CA LYS A 225 3.61 -2.65 -16.32
C LYS A 225 2.26 -2.01 -16.68
N GLY A 226 1.76 -1.06 -15.89
CA GLY A 226 0.49 -0.39 -16.14
C GLY A 226 -0.73 -1.18 -15.69
N GLU A 227 -0.59 -2.13 -14.76
CA GLU A 227 -1.76 -2.73 -14.11
C GLU A 227 -2.44 -1.70 -13.20
N PRO A 228 -3.79 -1.57 -13.22
CA PRO A 228 -4.52 -0.79 -12.24
C PRO A 228 -4.23 -1.26 -10.81
N LEU A 229 -3.97 -0.33 -9.91
CA LEU A 229 -3.37 -0.60 -8.61
C LEU A 229 -4.23 -1.51 -7.73
N GLY A 230 -5.54 -1.27 -7.65
CA GLY A 230 -6.45 -2.12 -6.87
C GLY A 230 -6.49 -3.56 -7.38
N GLN A 231 -6.39 -3.75 -8.71
CA GLN A 231 -6.32 -5.08 -9.31
C GLN A 231 -4.97 -5.75 -9.05
N ALA A 232 -3.87 -4.99 -9.11
CA ALA A 232 -2.53 -5.48 -8.79
C ALA A 232 -2.44 -5.92 -7.32
N MET A 233 -2.95 -5.12 -6.38
CA MET A 233 -3.02 -5.48 -4.95
C MET A 233 -3.90 -6.70 -4.69
N LEU A 234 -5.05 -6.84 -5.39
CA LEU A 234 -5.86 -8.06 -5.33
C LEU A 234 -5.07 -9.30 -5.77
N ARG A 235 -4.33 -9.21 -6.88
CA ARG A 235 -3.50 -10.33 -7.37
C ARG A 235 -2.41 -10.71 -6.37
N VAL A 236 -1.71 -9.73 -5.80
CA VAL A 236 -0.69 -9.99 -4.77
C VAL A 236 -1.30 -10.71 -3.56
N ARG A 237 -2.48 -10.28 -3.09
CA ARG A 237 -3.20 -10.94 -1.99
C ARG A 237 -3.51 -12.41 -2.31
N GLN A 238 -3.98 -12.68 -3.51
CA GLN A 238 -4.35 -14.03 -3.96
C GLN A 238 -3.11 -14.92 -4.14
N GLU A 239 -2.02 -14.40 -4.72
CA GLU A 239 -0.76 -15.11 -4.91
C GLU A 239 -0.13 -15.50 -3.57
N LEU A 240 -0.06 -14.57 -2.62
CA LEU A 240 0.43 -14.84 -1.27
C LEU A 240 -0.41 -15.92 -0.56
N LEU A 241 -1.74 -15.86 -0.70
CA LEU A 241 -2.62 -16.88 -0.12
C LEU A 241 -2.42 -18.25 -0.80
N ARG A 242 -2.46 -18.32 -2.13
CA ARG A 242 -2.40 -19.58 -2.89
C ARG A 242 -1.03 -20.25 -2.82
N GLU A 243 0.03 -19.48 -3.01
CA GLU A 243 1.38 -20.01 -3.17
C GLU A 243 2.16 -20.12 -1.87
N LYS A 244 1.84 -19.26 -0.88
CA LYS A 244 2.57 -19.17 0.38
C LYS A 244 1.73 -19.47 1.60
N LEU A 245 0.42 -19.73 1.43
CA LEU A 245 -0.52 -19.88 2.55
C LEU A 245 -0.46 -18.72 3.54
N ASN A 246 -0.18 -17.52 3.02
CA ASN A 246 0.07 -16.34 3.84
C ASN A 246 -1.05 -15.29 3.63
N PRO A 247 -1.92 -15.08 4.63
CA PRO A 247 -3.00 -14.12 4.50
C PRO A 247 -2.57 -12.66 4.72
N LEU A 248 -1.32 -12.40 5.12
CA LEU A 248 -0.85 -11.06 5.47
C LEU A 248 -0.94 -10.06 4.32
N GLY A 249 -1.13 -10.48 3.07
CA GLY A 249 -1.40 -9.53 1.98
C GLY A 249 -2.63 -8.65 2.23
N LEU A 250 -3.58 -9.11 3.06
CA LEU A 250 -4.79 -8.38 3.42
C LEU A 250 -4.53 -7.10 4.23
N VAL A 251 -3.36 -6.96 4.84
CA VAL A 251 -3.04 -5.83 5.73
C VAL A 251 -2.74 -4.54 4.96
N TYR A 252 -2.53 -4.63 3.64
CA TYR A 252 -2.29 -3.46 2.80
C TYR A 252 -3.62 -2.89 2.28
N SER A 253 -3.86 -1.62 2.62
CA SER A 253 -5.01 -0.85 2.20
C SER A 253 -4.63 0.18 1.13
N LEU A 254 -5.55 0.45 0.20
CA LEU A 254 -5.43 1.48 -0.81
C LEU A 254 -6.37 2.64 -0.48
N TYR A 255 -5.81 3.81 -0.19
CA TYR A 255 -6.54 5.05 0.06
C TYR A 255 -6.56 5.92 -1.19
N ALA A 256 -7.31 5.48 -2.19
CA ALA A 256 -7.34 6.09 -3.51
C ALA A 256 -8.44 5.48 -4.40
N ALA A 257 -8.56 5.91 -5.65
CA ALA A 257 -9.31 5.14 -6.65
C ALA A 257 -8.55 3.85 -7.03
N HIS A 258 -9.25 2.73 -7.12
CA HIS A 258 -8.73 1.39 -7.37
C HIS A 258 -8.24 1.27 -8.81
N GLU A 259 -8.76 2.14 -9.68
CA GLU A 259 -8.38 2.28 -11.08
C GLU A 259 -7.10 3.08 -11.28
N ILE A 260 -6.46 3.60 -10.22
CA ILE A 260 -5.19 4.33 -10.35
C ILE A 260 -4.17 3.49 -11.10
N VAL A 261 -3.56 4.11 -12.10
CA VAL A 261 -2.59 3.50 -12.99
C VAL A 261 -1.56 4.52 -13.42
N LEU A 262 -0.37 4.07 -13.83
CA LEU A 262 0.59 4.93 -14.51
C LEU A 262 0.02 5.42 -15.86
N SER A 263 0.24 6.69 -16.18
CA SER A 263 -0.10 7.24 -17.50
C SER A 263 0.68 6.55 -18.62
N HIS A 264 1.94 6.21 -18.35
CA HIS A 264 2.81 5.45 -19.25
C HIS A 264 3.44 4.29 -18.48
N ALA A 265 3.19 3.05 -18.93
CA ALA A 265 3.91 1.90 -18.40
C ALA A 265 5.41 2.04 -18.66
N VAL A 266 6.22 1.70 -17.65
CA VAL A 266 7.69 1.74 -17.68
C VAL A 266 8.32 0.37 -17.46
N GLY A 267 7.50 -0.63 -17.16
CA GLY A 267 7.93 -2.01 -16.94
C GLY A 267 8.57 -2.59 -18.20
N LEU A 268 9.64 -3.35 -18.02
CA LEU A 268 10.27 -4.04 -19.14
C LEU A 268 9.31 -5.12 -19.67
N ILE A 269 9.10 -5.13 -20.99
CA ILE A 269 8.40 -6.21 -21.68
C ILE A 269 9.40 -7.35 -21.80
N ASN A 270 9.22 -8.41 -21.01
CA ASN A 270 9.90 -9.68 -21.20
C ASN A 270 9.22 -10.47 -22.32
#